data_AF-A0AAV3XTU1-F1
#
_entry.id   AF-A0AAV3XTU1-F1
#
_cell.length_a   1.000
_cell.length_b   1.000
_cell.length_c   1.000
_cell.angle_alpha   90.00
_cell.angle_beta   90.00
_cell.angle_gamma   90.00
#
_symmetry.space_group_name_H-M   'P 1'
#
loop_
_entity.id
_entity.type
_entity.pdbx_description
1 polymer ?
#
loop_
_entity_poly.entity_id
_entity_poly.type
_entity_poly.pdbx_seq_one_letter_code
_entity_poly.pdbx_strand_id
1 'polypeptide(L)'
;MKKSHLLFLTALISLAIFVSSCANFTSKEALDIAANLVINKYQNASCEEVAQMQPQSKSATSSQADGGKEADQKAKAIEMLQKNPEMRQQFINRVAGPIANKMFECNLIP
;
A
#
# COMPACT_ATOMS: atom_id res chain seq x y z
N MET A 1 -22.39 -8.70 54.14
CA MET A 1 -21.03 -8.94 53.61
C MET A 1 -21.00 -9.58 52.21
N LYS A 2 -21.99 -10.39 51.78
CA LYS A 2 -21.97 -11.08 50.47
C LYS A 2 -22.22 -10.20 49.22
N LYS A 3 -23.01 -9.11 49.35
CA LYS A 3 -23.30 -8.17 48.23
C LYS A 3 -22.11 -7.29 47.84
N SER A 4 -21.24 -6.95 48.79
CA SER A 4 -20.06 -6.12 48.52
C SER A 4 -18.99 -6.93 47.76
N HIS A 5 -18.78 -8.20 48.10
CA HIS A 5 -17.89 -9.09 47.33
C HIS A 5 -18.41 -9.39 45.91
N LEU A 6 -19.73 -9.49 45.72
CA LEU A 6 -20.33 -9.70 44.39
C LEU A 6 -20.11 -8.49 43.47
N LEU A 7 -20.19 -7.26 44.01
CA LEU A 7 -19.94 -6.02 43.26
C LEU A 7 -18.45 -5.82 42.93
N PHE A 8 -17.55 -6.23 43.83
CA PHE A 8 -16.10 -6.18 43.58
C PHE A 8 -15.65 -7.21 42.53
N LEU A 9 -16.25 -8.41 42.50
CA LEU A 9 -15.95 -9.44 41.50
C LEU A 9 -16.39 -9.03 40.08
N THR A 10 -17.54 -8.36 39.94
CA THR A 10 -18.01 -7.86 38.62
C THR A 10 -17.20 -6.69 38.08
N ALA A 11 -16.61 -5.88 38.96
CA ALA A 11 -15.76 -4.75 38.56
C ALA A 11 -14.40 -5.23 38.02
N LEU A 12 -13.85 -6.32 38.56
CA LEU A 12 -12.57 -6.89 38.10
C LEU A 12 -12.67 -7.58 36.73
N ILE A 13 -13.82 -8.19 36.40
CA ILE A 13 -14.02 -8.88 35.11
C ILE A 13 -14.21 -7.87 33.96
N SER A 14 -14.79 -6.71 34.23
CA SER A 14 -15.04 -5.66 33.22
C SER A 14 -13.78 -4.94 32.75
N LEU A 15 -12.71 -4.93 33.56
CA LEU A 15 -11.46 -4.23 33.23
C LEU A 15 -10.53 -5.01 32.29
N ALA A 16 -10.77 -6.31 32.10
CA ALA A 16 -9.94 -7.17 31.25
C ALA A 16 -10.29 -7.12 29.75
N ILE A 17 -11.40 -6.49 29.36
CA ILE A 17 -11.92 -6.54 27.97
C ILE A 17 -11.49 -5.32 27.13
N PHE A 18 -10.90 -4.27 27.73
CA PHE A 18 -10.61 -3.02 27.02
C PHE A 18 -9.21 -2.93 26.36
N VAL A 19 -8.33 -3.93 26.52
CA VAL A 19 -6.94 -3.88 26.03
C VAL A 19 -6.74 -4.86 24.86
N SER A 20 -7.37 -4.61 23.73
CA SER A 20 -7.07 -5.35 22.48
C SER A 20 -7.11 -4.53 21.18
N SER A 21 -7.06 -3.20 21.25
CA SER A 21 -7.18 -2.36 20.03
C SER A 21 -5.91 -1.58 19.65
N CYS A 22 -4.73 -1.94 20.15
CA CYS A 22 -3.49 -1.25 19.80
C CYS A 22 -2.44 -2.21 19.23
N ALA A 23 -2.65 -2.74 18.03
CA ALA A 23 -1.58 -3.38 17.27
C ALA A 23 -1.92 -3.49 15.77
N ASN A 24 -1.93 -2.38 15.02
CA ASN A 24 -1.81 -2.42 13.56
C ASN A 24 -1.02 -1.20 13.04
N PHE A 25 0.07 -0.82 13.72
CA PHE A 25 1.06 0.11 13.13
C PHE A 25 2.12 -0.73 12.39
N THR A 26 1.70 -1.46 11.35
CA THR A 26 2.52 -2.50 10.75
C THR A 26 2.22 -2.60 9.25
N SER A 27 3.20 -2.32 8.41
CA SER A 27 3.21 -2.52 6.94
C SER A 27 2.21 -1.74 6.07
N LYS A 28 0.96 -1.54 6.51
CA LYS A 28 -0.11 -0.88 5.74
C LYS A 28 0.19 0.59 5.45
N GLU A 29 0.68 1.32 6.45
CA GLU A 29 0.97 2.75 6.28
C GLU A 29 2.15 3.00 5.33
N ALA A 30 3.19 2.17 5.41
CA ALA A 30 4.29 2.21 4.45
C ALA A 30 3.83 1.87 3.02
N LEU A 31 2.88 0.93 2.89
CA LEU A 31 2.26 0.58 1.62
C LEU A 31 1.46 1.74 1.04
N ASP A 32 0.67 2.43 1.88
CA ASP A 32 -0.14 3.57 1.48
C ASP A 32 0.74 4.75 1.03
N ILE A 33 1.85 5.01 1.72
CA ILE A 33 2.85 6.00 1.30
C ILE A 33 3.42 5.64 -0.08
N ALA A 34 3.85 4.39 -0.27
CA ALA A 34 4.38 3.93 -1.54
C ALA A 34 3.35 4.04 -2.68
N ALA A 35 2.10 3.65 -2.42
CA ALA A 35 1.01 3.75 -3.38
C ALA A 35 0.75 5.22 -3.77
N ASN A 36 0.71 6.12 -2.79
CA ASN A 36 0.53 7.55 -3.05
C ASN A 36 1.68 8.15 -3.87
N LEU A 37 2.93 7.72 -3.66
CA LEU A 37 4.06 8.18 -4.48
C LEU A 37 3.87 7.79 -5.95
N VAL A 38 3.46 6.55 -6.23
CA VAL A 38 3.20 6.10 -7.60
C VAL A 38 2.00 6.85 -8.20
N ILE A 39 0.92 7.01 -7.46
CA ILE A 39 -0.26 7.76 -7.92
C ILE A 39 0.12 9.20 -8.28
N ASN A 40 0.84 9.90 -7.39
CA ASN A 40 1.28 11.27 -7.62
C ASN A 40 2.20 11.37 -8.85
N LYS A 41 3.07 10.38 -9.08
CA LYS A 41 3.93 10.36 -10.27
C LYS A 41 3.13 10.35 -11.56
N TYR A 42 2.07 9.53 -11.64
CA TYR A 42 1.21 9.48 -12.82
C TYR A 42 0.33 10.71 -12.95
N GLN A 43 -0.29 11.17 -11.85
CA GLN A 43 -1.22 12.28 -11.89
C GLN A 43 -0.56 13.60 -12.32
N ASN A 44 0.66 13.84 -11.84
CA ASN A 44 1.40 15.08 -12.13
C ASN A 44 2.22 15.01 -13.44
N ALA A 45 2.33 13.85 -14.09
CA ALA A 45 3.02 13.71 -15.37
C ALA A 45 2.16 14.22 -16.54
N SER A 46 2.82 14.68 -17.60
CA SER A 46 2.19 14.98 -18.89
C SER A 46 1.73 13.69 -19.59
N CYS A 47 0.84 13.79 -20.57
CA CYS A 47 0.36 12.60 -21.28
C CYS A 47 1.45 11.91 -22.10
N GLU A 48 2.42 12.66 -22.62
CA GLU A 48 3.60 12.13 -23.29
C GLU A 48 4.50 11.36 -22.31
N GLU A 49 4.68 11.88 -21.10
CA GLU A 49 5.44 11.21 -20.05
C GLU A 49 4.72 9.93 -19.56
N VAL A 50 3.40 9.98 -19.38
CA VAL A 50 2.60 8.80 -19.01
C VAL A 50 2.69 7.72 -20.09
N ALA A 51 2.67 8.09 -21.37
CA ALA A 51 2.85 7.16 -22.48
C ALA A 51 4.20 6.41 -22.41
N GLN A 52 5.27 7.11 -22.02
CA GLN A 52 6.61 6.52 -21.83
C GLN A 52 6.74 5.66 -20.56
N MET A 53 5.82 5.80 -19.60
CA MET A 53 5.78 4.99 -18.39
C MET A 53 4.96 3.70 -18.56
N GLN A 54 4.16 3.59 -19.63
CA GLN A 54 3.33 2.41 -19.85
C GLN A 54 4.15 1.12 -20.04
N PRO A 55 3.65 -0.04 -19.57
CA PRO A 55 4.34 -1.31 -19.75
C PRO A 55 4.59 -1.68 -21.23
N GLN A 56 3.72 -1.21 -22.14
CA GLN A 56 3.86 -1.51 -23.56
C GLN A 56 4.93 -0.67 -24.27
N SER A 57 5.25 0.52 -23.78
CA SER A 57 6.28 1.38 -24.39
C SER A 57 7.71 0.96 -23.99
N LYS A 58 7.84 0.12 -22.95
CA LYS A 58 9.09 -0.52 -22.55
C LYS A 58 8.94 -2.03 -22.64
N SER A 59 9.24 -2.59 -23.80
CA SER A 59 9.44 -4.03 -23.99
C SER A 59 10.37 -4.57 -22.88
N ALA A 60 9.78 -5.23 -21.88
CA ALA A 60 10.36 -6.11 -20.85
C ALA A 60 11.69 -5.70 -20.15
N THR A 61 12.18 -4.47 -20.31
CA THR A 61 13.44 -3.99 -19.73
C THR A 61 13.28 -2.52 -19.41
N SER A 62 12.62 -2.24 -18.29
CA SER A 62 12.86 -0.98 -17.59
C SER A 62 12.91 -1.23 -16.09
N SER A 63 13.83 -2.12 -15.74
CA SER A 63 14.86 -1.79 -14.76
C SER A 63 15.61 -0.52 -15.24
N GLN A 64 14.94 0.65 -15.27
CA GLN A 64 15.63 1.92 -15.07
C GLN A 64 15.93 2.02 -13.58
N ALA A 65 16.82 1.12 -13.21
CA ALA A 65 17.56 1.04 -12.01
C ALA A 65 18.94 1.46 -12.48
N ASP A 66 19.19 2.78 -12.51
CA ASP A 66 20.57 3.25 -12.51
C ASP A 66 21.28 2.49 -11.38
N GLY A 67 22.38 1.80 -11.70
CA GLY A 67 23.05 0.83 -10.83
C GLY A 67 23.51 1.42 -9.51
N GLY A 68 22.58 1.54 -8.56
CA GLY A 68 22.75 2.25 -7.31
C GLY A 68 21.63 1.91 -6.33
N LYS A 69 21.70 2.47 -5.12
CA LYS A 69 20.88 2.09 -3.95
C LYS A 69 19.36 2.06 -4.20
N GLU A 70 18.85 2.85 -5.16
CA GLU A 70 17.44 2.86 -5.54
C GLU A 70 17.01 1.58 -6.28
N ALA A 71 17.90 0.99 -7.09
CA ALA A 71 17.68 -0.29 -7.77
C ALA A 71 17.45 -1.43 -6.78
N ASP A 72 18.31 -1.52 -5.76
CA ASP A 72 18.25 -2.55 -4.72
C ASP A 72 16.97 -2.43 -3.90
N GLN A 73 16.55 -1.19 -3.60
CA GLN A 73 15.30 -0.93 -2.88
C GLN A 73 14.07 -1.32 -3.69
N LYS A 74 14.04 -1.00 -4.99
CA LYS A 74 12.95 -1.41 -5.90
C LYS A 74 12.87 -2.93 -6.01
N ALA A 75 14.02 -3.61 -6.21
CA ALA A 75 14.09 -5.06 -6.28
C ALA A 75 13.54 -5.71 -5.00
N LYS A 76 13.93 -5.20 -3.84
CA LYS A 76 13.44 -5.67 -2.54
C LYS A 76 11.94 -5.41 -2.35
N ALA A 77 11.43 -4.27 -2.79
CA ALA A 77 10.00 -3.96 -2.74
C ALA A 77 9.19 -4.92 -3.64
N ILE A 78 9.67 -5.19 -4.84
CA ILE A 78 9.07 -6.15 -5.77
C ILE A 78 9.07 -7.55 -5.15
N GLU A 79 10.20 -8.00 -4.61
CA GLU A 79 10.33 -9.30 -3.94
C GLU A 79 9.35 -9.42 -2.76
N MET A 80 9.20 -8.36 -1.97
CA MET A 80 8.26 -8.30 -0.86
C MET A 80 6.80 -8.44 -1.34
N LEU A 81 6.41 -7.72 -2.40
CA LEU A 81 5.08 -7.83 -3.00
C LEU A 81 4.86 -9.19 -3.67
N GLN A 82 5.90 -9.83 -4.21
CA GLN A 82 5.81 -11.16 -4.78
C GLN A 82 5.52 -12.22 -3.71
N LYS A 83 6.23 -12.14 -2.56
CA LYS A 83 6.07 -13.06 -1.43
C LYS A 83 4.77 -12.88 -0.66
N ASN A 84 4.17 -11.68 -0.68
CA ASN A 84 2.97 -11.36 0.10
C ASN A 84 1.77 -11.03 -0.82
N PRO A 85 0.94 -12.03 -1.18
CA PRO A 85 -0.16 -11.84 -2.12
C PRO A 85 -1.22 -10.84 -1.62
N GLU A 86 -1.50 -10.80 -0.32
CA GLU A 86 -2.45 -9.86 0.27
C GLU A 86 -1.96 -8.41 0.13
N MET A 87 -0.69 -8.14 0.50
CA MET A 87 -0.11 -6.81 0.34
C MET A 87 -0.06 -6.36 -1.12
N ARG A 88 0.25 -7.28 -2.04
CA ARG A 88 0.20 -7.01 -3.48
C ARG A 88 -1.20 -6.62 -3.93
N GLN A 89 -2.22 -7.33 -3.47
CA GLN A 89 -3.61 -7.01 -3.83
C GLN A 89 -4.01 -5.64 -3.29
N GLN A 90 -3.68 -5.33 -2.03
CA GLN A 90 -3.96 -4.01 -1.45
C GLN A 90 -3.27 -2.88 -2.22
N PHE A 91 -2.00 -3.07 -2.58
CA PHE A 91 -1.25 -2.11 -3.39
C PHE A 91 -1.89 -1.88 -4.76
N ILE A 92 -2.16 -2.97 -5.50
CA ILE A 92 -2.75 -2.91 -6.84
C ILE A 92 -4.11 -2.23 -6.80
N ASN A 93 -4.97 -2.61 -5.86
CA ASN A 93 -6.30 -2.01 -5.71
C ASN A 93 -6.22 -0.50 -5.46
N ARG A 94 -5.17 -0.04 -4.75
CA ARG A 94 -4.98 1.38 -4.45
C ARG A 94 -4.48 2.17 -5.65
N VAL A 95 -3.55 1.63 -6.44
CA VAL A 95 -2.89 2.35 -7.55
C VAL A 95 -3.59 2.20 -8.89
N ALA A 96 -4.24 1.07 -9.16
CA ALA A 96 -4.75 0.73 -10.49
C ALA A 96 -5.82 1.70 -10.97
N GLY A 97 -6.81 2.02 -10.13
CA GLY A 97 -7.89 2.94 -10.49
C GLY A 97 -7.39 4.34 -10.89
N PRO A 98 -6.64 5.05 -10.01
CA PRO A 98 -6.13 6.38 -10.33
C PRO A 98 -5.20 6.42 -11.54
N ILE A 99 -4.34 5.41 -11.73
CA ILE A 99 -3.44 5.32 -12.88
C ILE A 99 -4.22 5.05 -14.16
N ALA A 100 -5.17 4.12 -14.13
CA ALA A 100 -6.03 3.82 -15.27
C ALA A 100 -6.85 5.06 -15.69
N ASN A 101 -7.40 5.81 -14.73
CA ASN A 101 -8.10 7.06 -15.04
C ASN A 101 -7.17 8.07 -15.74
N LYS A 102 -5.94 8.27 -15.25
CA LYS A 102 -4.96 9.14 -15.91
C LYS A 102 -4.60 8.64 -17.32
N MET A 103 -4.45 7.32 -17.50
CA MET A 103 -4.20 6.73 -18.81
C MET A 103 -5.37 6.93 -19.77
N PHE A 104 -6.60 6.84 -19.27
CA PHE A 104 -7.82 7.06 -20.03
C PHE A 104 -7.93 8.53 -20.45
N GLU A 105 -7.72 9.48 -19.53
CA GLU A 105 -7.66 10.92 -19.83
C GLU A 105 -6.61 11.26 -20.91
N CYS A 106 -5.50 10.51 -20.92
CA CYS A 106 -4.45 10.64 -21.91
C CYS A 106 -4.67 9.83 -23.21
N ASN A 107 -5.85 9.22 -23.41
CA ASN A 107 -6.19 8.38 -24.58
C ASN A 107 -5.24 7.19 -24.79
N LEU A 108 -4.65 6.65 -23.71
CA LEU A 108 -3.72 5.52 -23.78
C LEU A 108 -4.36 4.16 -23.50
N ILE A 109 -5.57 4.15 -22.95
CA ILE A 109 -6.42 2.97 -22.81
C ILE A 109 -7.84 3.34 -23.27
N PRO A 110 -8.55 2.44 -23.98
CA PRO A 110 -9.90 2.69 -24.47
C PRO A 110 -10.97 2.68 -23.35
#